data_AF-A0A4U3ACK3-F1
#
_entry.id   AF-A0A4U3ACK3-F1
#
_cell.length_a   1.000
_cell.length_b   1.000
_cell.length_c   1.000
_cell.angle_alpha   90.00
_cell.angle_beta   90.00
_cell.angle_gamma   90.00
#
_symmetry.space_group_name_H-M   'P 1'
#
loop_
_entity.id
_entity.type
_entity.pdbx_description
1 polymer ?
#
loop_
_entity_poly.entity_id
_entity_poly.type
_entity_poly.pdbx_seq_one_letter_code
_entity_poly.pdbx_strand_id
1 'polypeptide(L)'
;MQKRVGDDNYEDLKVVTENNQVLQVKKILNDIHFENKKVEMSRSADYHFVFQFKNPKIEAKAVLYQIWISPNKDKVEVMAGDNRYAQLEGKNAATLFEIVTGEKLVE
;
A
#
# COMPACT_ATOMS: atom_id res chain seq x y z
N MET A 1 4.50 -2.42 -7.82
CA MET A 1 4.52 -1.27 -6.88
C MET A 1 4.83 -0.07 -7.74
N GLN A 2 4.04 0.99 -7.61
CA GLN A 2 4.25 2.24 -8.34
C GLN A 2 4.46 3.37 -7.35
N LYS A 3 5.35 4.30 -7.67
CA LYS A 3 5.70 5.48 -6.85
C LYS A 3 5.28 6.75 -7.58
N ARG A 4 4.74 7.72 -6.85
CA ARG A 4 4.37 9.03 -7.40
C ARG A 4 5.62 9.82 -7.80
N VAL A 5 5.62 10.40 -8.99
CA VAL A 5 6.72 11.23 -9.55
C VAL A 5 6.29 12.65 -9.94
N GLY A 6 4.99 12.95 -9.89
CA GLY A 6 4.44 14.29 -10.12
C GLY A 6 2.97 14.35 -9.72
N ASP A 7 2.27 15.38 -10.16
CA ASP A 7 0.83 15.52 -9.94
C ASP A 7 0.10 14.43 -10.73
N ASP A 8 -0.40 13.43 -10.01
CA ASP A 8 -1.10 12.23 -10.49
C ASP A 8 -0.32 11.29 -11.43
N ASN A 9 0.99 11.50 -11.59
CA ASN A 9 1.86 10.60 -12.37
C ASN A 9 2.58 9.59 -11.47
N TYR A 10 2.63 8.33 -11.92
CA TYR A 10 3.25 7.22 -11.20
C TYR A 10 4.15 6.40 -12.13
N GLU A 11 5.28 5.93 -11.58
CA GLU A 11 6.22 5.06 -12.27
C GLU A 11 6.35 3.72 -11.54
N ASP A 12 6.65 2.65 -12.29
CA ASP A 12 6.92 1.34 -11.73
C ASP A 12 8.20 1.38 -10.88
N LEU A 13 8.04 1.20 -9.57
CA LEU A 13 9.14 1.16 -8.61
C LEU A 13 9.79 -0.23 -8.56
N LYS A 14 8.96 -1.25 -8.32
CA LYS A 14 9.40 -2.65 -8.18
C LYS A 14 8.25 -3.64 -8.24
N VAL A 15 8.59 -4.91 -8.49
CA VAL A 15 7.69 -6.05 -8.33
C VAL A 15 8.19 -6.90 -7.16
N VAL A 16 7.32 -7.15 -6.18
CA VAL A 16 7.64 -7.99 -5.03
C VAL A 16 7.17 -9.42 -5.32
N THR A 17 8.13 -10.32 -5.57
CA THR A 17 7.85 -11.73 -5.89
C THR A 17 8.19 -12.69 -4.74
N GLU A 18 8.93 -12.22 -3.74
CA GLU A 18 9.29 -13.00 -2.55
C GLU A 18 8.04 -13.36 -1.76
N ASN A 19 7.75 -14.66 -1.64
CA ASN A 19 6.50 -15.16 -1.07
C ASN A 19 6.32 -14.70 0.38
N ASN A 20 7.41 -14.66 1.18
CA ASN A 20 7.32 -14.23 2.58
C ASN A 20 6.89 -12.75 2.68
N GLN A 21 7.45 -11.87 1.86
CA GLN A 21 7.06 -10.45 1.83
C GLN A 21 5.61 -10.28 1.38
N VAL A 22 5.19 -11.00 0.33
CA VAL A 22 3.80 -10.96 -0.15
C VAL A 22 2.82 -11.44 0.94
N LEU A 23 3.14 -12.51 1.67
CA LEU A 23 2.31 -13.02 2.75
C LEU A 23 2.25 -12.04 3.93
N GLN A 24 3.34 -11.36 4.26
CA GLN A 24 3.34 -10.35 5.32
C GLN A 24 2.45 -9.16 4.98
N VAL A 25 2.51 -8.63 3.75
CA VAL A 25 1.60 -7.56 3.31
C VAL A 25 0.16 -8.03 3.37
N LYS A 26 -0.16 -9.24 2.89
CA LYS A 26 -1.51 -9.80 2.98
C LYS A 26 -1.99 -9.94 4.42
N LYS A 27 -1.12 -10.39 5.33
CA LYS A 27 -1.44 -10.52 6.74
C LYS A 27 -1.76 -9.16 7.35
N ILE A 28 -0.87 -8.18 7.15
CA ILE A 28 -1.09 -6.80 7.61
C ILE A 28 -2.44 -6.29 7.09
N LEU A 29 -2.70 -6.38 5.78
CA LEU A 29 -3.96 -5.90 5.19
C LEU A 29 -5.20 -6.63 5.70
N ASN A 30 -5.11 -7.91 6.08
CA ASN A 30 -6.23 -8.65 6.66
C ASN A 30 -6.45 -8.34 8.14
N ASP A 31 -5.38 -8.03 8.88
CA ASP A 31 -5.43 -7.70 10.31
C ASP A 31 -5.90 -6.26 10.56
N ILE A 32 -5.88 -5.42 9.52
CA ILE A 32 -6.35 -4.03 9.57
C ILE A 32 -7.87 -3.96 9.68
N HIS A 33 -8.34 -3.18 10.65
CA HIS A 33 -9.74 -2.76 10.69
C HIS A 33 -9.96 -1.59 9.73
N PHE A 34 -10.42 -1.89 8.52
CA PHE A 34 -10.81 -0.86 7.56
C PHE A 34 -12.14 -0.22 7.96
N GLU A 35 -12.13 1.11 8.02
CA GLU A 35 -13.37 1.89 8.09
C GLU A 35 -13.97 2.01 6.68
N ASN A 36 -15.26 1.71 6.56
CA ASN A 36 -16.02 1.91 5.32
C ASN A 36 -16.37 3.38 5.15
N LYS A 37 -15.39 4.19 4.75
CA LYS A 37 -15.56 5.61 4.48
C LYS A 37 -14.80 6.02 3.22
N LYS A 38 -15.42 6.92 2.46
CA LYS A 38 -14.72 7.66 1.42
C LYS A 38 -13.94 8.78 2.10
N VAL A 39 -12.62 8.76 1.99
CA VAL A 39 -11.75 9.82 2.52
C VAL A 39 -11.25 10.63 1.33
N GLU A 40 -11.52 11.93 1.33
CA GLU A 40 -10.86 12.85 0.40
C GLU A 40 -9.52 13.25 1.00
N MET A 41 -8.44 12.79 0.37
CA MET A 41 -7.09 13.12 0.77
C MET A 41 -6.68 14.46 0.19
N SER A 42 -5.92 15.25 0.96
CA SER A 42 -5.43 16.57 0.54
C SER A 42 -4.43 16.51 -0.62
N ARG A 43 -3.89 15.33 -0.90
CA ARG A 43 -2.92 15.06 -1.97
C ARG A 43 -3.06 13.62 -2.46
N SER A 44 -2.59 13.36 -3.68
CA SER A 44 -2.52 12.00 -4.25
C SER A 44 -1.61 11.08 -3.42
N ALA A 45 -1.84 9.77 -3.52
CA ALA A 45 -1.06 8.75 -2.82
C ALA A 45 0.43 8.81 -3.16
N ASP A 46 1.29 8.41 -2.22
CA ASP A 46 2.72 8.28 -2.48
C ASP A 46 3.05 7.03 -3.30
N TYR A 47 2.30 5.95 -3.04
CA TYR A 47 2.50 4.66 -3.68
C TYR A 47 1.17 3.97 -4.01
N HIS A 48 1.22 3.17 -5.08
CA HIS A 48 0.14 2.27 -5.49
C HIS A 48 0.62 0.83 -5.60
N PHE A 49 -0.27 -0.11 -5.29
CA PHE A 49 -0.06 -1.50 -5.68
C PHE A 49 -1.33 -2.30 -5.87
N VAL A 50 -1.19 -3.40 -6.59
CA VAL A 50 -2.21 -4.43 -6.80
C VAL A 50 -1.58 -5.79 -6.57
N PHE A 51 -2.36 -6.75 -6.08
CA PHE A 51 -1.96 -8.15 -6.14
C PHE A 51 -2.27 -8.72 -7.51
N GLN A 52 -1.27 -9.36 -8.12
CA GLN A 52 -1.43 -10.08 -9.38
C GLN A 52 -1.34 -11.58 -9.15
N PHE A 53 -2.21 -12.34 -9.79
CA PHE A 53 -2.10 -13.79 -9.81
C PHE A 53 -0.94 -14.22 -10.71
N LYS A 54 -0.17 -15.22 -10.28
CA LYS A 54 0.91 -15.79 -11.11
C LYS A 54 0.38 -16.46 -12.37
N ASN A 55 -0.85 -17.00 -12.32
CA ASN A 55 -1.50 -17.59 -13.48
C ASN A 55 -2.20 -16.49 -14.28
N PRO A 56 -1.73 -16.17 -15.50
CA PRO A 56 -2.32 -15.10 -16.32
C PRO A 56 -3.72 -15.43 -16.82
N LYS A 57 -4.17 -16.69 -16.73
CA LYS A 57 -5.53 -17.12 -17.09
C LYS A 57 -6.58 -16.73 -16.03
N ILE A 58 -6.15 -16.25 -14.87
CA ILE A 58 -7.06 -15.79 -13.82
C ILE A 58 -7.34 -14.31 -14.05
N GLU A 59 -8.50 -14.02 -14.63
CA GLU A 59 -9.03 -12.67 -14.74
C GLU A 59 -9.87 -12.36 -13.51
N ALA A 60 -9.34 -11.54 -12.62
CA ALA A 60 -10.06 -11.01 -11.47
C ALA A 60 -9.82 -9.51 -11.37
N LYS A 61 -10.85 -8.75 -10.99
CA LYS A 61 -10.71 -7.32 -10.72
C LYS A 61 -9.73 -7.13 -9.56
N ALA A 62 -8.56 -6.61 -9.86
CA ALA A 62 -7.56 -6.33 -8.85
C ALA A 62 -8.01 -5.15 -7.96
N VAL A 63 -7.89 -5.32 -6.65
CA VAL A 63 -8.09 -4.21 -5.71
C VAL A 63 -6.84 -3.33 -5.76
N LEU A 64 -7.03 -2.04 -6.10
CA LEU A 64 -6.00 -1.02 -5.99
C LEU A 64 -5.83 -0.63 -4.53
N TYR A 65 -4.61 -0.76 -4.03
CA TYR A 65 -4.20 -0.22 -2.74
C TYR A 65 -3.42 1.07 -2.97
N GLN A 66 -3.83 2.12 -2.28
CA GLN A 66 -3.23 3.44 -2.28
C GLN A 66 -2.62 3.71 -0.91
N ILE A 67 -1.41 4.27 -0.88
CA ILE A 67 -0.61 4.43 0.33
C ILE A 67 -0.15 5.88 0.47
N TRP A 68 -0.34 6.46 1.66
CA TRP A 68 0.24 7.73 2.05
C TRP A 68 1.18 7.52 3.23
N ILE A 69 2.36 8.13 3.14
CA ILE A 69 3.33 8.18 4.21
C ILE A 69 3.16 9.53 4.89
N SER A 70 2.94 9.48 6.20
CA SER A 70 2.90 10.70 7.03
C SER A 70 4.20 11.48 6.90
N PRO A 71 4.18 12.83 6.98
CA PRO A 71 5.38 13.65 6.90
C PRO A 71 6.47 13.26 7.92
N ASN A 72 6.04 12.83 9.11
CA ASN A 72 6.93 12.40 10.20
C ASN A 72 7.43 10.96 10.01
N LYS A 73 6.97 10.22 9.00
CA LYS A 73 7.35 8.83 8.70
C LYS A 73 7.10 7.85 9.87
N ASP A 74 6.05 8.10 10.65
CA ASP A 74 5.64 7.26 11.78
C ASP A 74 4.32 6.52 11.51
N LYS A 75 3.52 7.05 10.58
CA LYS A 75 2.23 6.48 10.17
C LYS A 75 2.16 6.19 8.68
N VAL A 76 1.41 5.14 8.35
CA VAL A 76 1.09 4.75 6.98
C VAL A 76 -0.42 4.68 6.84
N GLU A 77 -0.97 5.48 5.95
CA GLU A 77 -2.40 5.45 5.62
C GLU A 77 -2.62 4.59 4.38
N VAL A 78 -3.68 3.78 4.40
CA VAL A 78 -4.00 2.80 3.36
C VAL A 78 -5.45 2.99 2.92
N MET A 79 -5.66 3.12 1.62
CA MET A 79 -6.99 3.02 1.01
C MET A 79 -7.06 1.80 0.10
N ALA A 80 -8.08 0.96 0.27
CA ALA A 80 -8.28 -0.25 -0.51
C ALA A 80 -9.54 -0.13 -1.37
N GLY A 81 -9.36 0.11 -2.68
CA GLY A 81 -10.44 0.56 -3.54
C GLY A 81 -10.74 2.04 -3.33
N ASP A 82 -12.02 2.39 -3.28
CA ASP A 82 -12.54 3.76 -3.23
C ASP A 82 -13.25 4.13 -1.91
N ASN A 83 -13.44 3.16 -1.00
CA ASN A 83 -14.31 3.33 0.16
C ASN A 83 -13.84 2.63 1.46
N ARG A 84 -12.63 2.06 1.47
CA ARG A 84 -12.05 1.43 2.66
C ARG A 84 -10.76 2.12 3.03
N TYR A 85 -10.72 2.69 4.23
CA TYR A 85 -9.58 3.43 4.74
C TYR A 85 -9.09 2.85 6.06
N ALA A 86 -7.78 2.89 6.28
CA ALA A 86 -7.18 2.64 7.58
C ALA A 86 -5.90 3.44 7.75
N GLN A 87 -5.54 3.69 9.02
CA GLN A 87 -4.26 4.26 9.42
C GLN A 87 -3.49 3.22 10.23
N LEU A 88 -2.22 3.04 9.89
CA LEU A 88 -1.30 2.12 10.56
C LEU A 88 -0.23 2.90 11.30
N GLU A 89 0.19 2.32 12.42
CA GLU A 89 1.27 2.81 13.26
C GLU A 89 2.16 1.63 13.70
N GLY A 90 3.31 1.94 14.30
CA GLY A 90 4.21 0.96 14.91
C GLY A 90 4.71 -0.11 13.92
N LYS A 91 4.76 -1.36 14.38
CA LYS A 91 5.39 -2.45 13.62
C LYS A 91 4.73 -2.73 12.26
N ASN A 92 3.40 -2.65 12.18
CA ASN A 92 2.69 -2.89 10.93
C ASN A 92 2.95 -1.78 9.89
N ALA A 93 2.99 -0.52 10.35
CA ALA A 93 3.38 0.61 9.49
C ALA A 93 4.82 0.47 8.98
N ALA A 94 5.77 0.17 9.89
CA ALA A 94 7.17 -0.03 9.54
C ALA A 94 7.38 -1.17 8.53
N THR A 95 6.76 -2.32 8.79
CA THR A 95 6.86 -3.49 7.91
C THR A 95 6.24 -3.21 6.54
N LEU A 96 5.06 -2.59 6.49
CA LEU A 96 4.42 -2.26 5.22
C LEU A 96 5.24 -1.25 4.42
N PHE A 97 5.73 -0.20 5.07
CA PHE A 97 6.60 0.79 4.45
C PHE A 97 7.83 0.12 3.84
N GLU A 98 8.56 -0.70 4.61
CA GLU A 98 9.77 -1.37 4.13
C GLU A 98 9.51 -2.26 2.91
N ILE A 99 8.42 -3.01 2.91
CA ILE A 99 8.08 -3.85 1.76
C ILE A 99 7.67 -2.98 0.55
N VAL A 100 6.93 -1.89 0.74
CA VAL A 100 6.45 -1.03 -0.35
C VAL A 100 7.58 -0.19 -0.95
N THR A 101 8.41 0.45 -0.12
CA THR A 101 9.44 1.40 -0.54
C THR A 101 10.79 0.74 -0.74
N GLY A 102 11.10 -0.32 0.02
CA GLY A 102 12.46 -0.87 0.13
C GLY A 102 13.35 -0.10 1.11
N GLU A 103 12.80 0.90 1.80
CA GLU A 103 13.48 1.75 2.79
C GLU A 103 12.94 1.46 4.18
N LYS A 104 13.70 1.74 5.24
CA LYS A 104 13.19 1.64 6.62
C LYS A 104 12.52 2.96 7.04
N LEU A 105 11.42 2.88 7.80
CA LEU A 105 10.93 4.06 8.51
C LEU A 105 12.02 4.51 9.49
N VAL A 106 12.25 5.81 9.58
CA VAL A 106 13.28 6.36 10.48
C VAL A 106 12.80 6.11 11.91
N GLU A 107 13.68 5.54 12.73
CA GLU A 107 13.46 5.18 14.14
C GLU A 107 13.49 6.41 15.06
#